data_AF-A0A6D1AEH4-F1
#
_entry.id   AF-A0A6D1AEH4-F1
#
_cell.length_a   1.000
_cell.length_b   1.000
_cell.length_c   1.000
_cell.angle_alpha   90.00
_cell.angle_beta   90.00
_cell.angle_gamma   90.00
#
_symmetry.space_group_name_H-M   'P 1'
#
loop_
_entity.id
_entity.type
_entity.pdbx_description
1 polymer ?
#
loop_
_entity_poly.entity_id
_entity_poly.type
_entity_poly.pdbx_seq_one_letter_code
_entity_poly.pdbx_strand_id
1 'polypeptide(L)'
;FCGETILVNGKVWPYLEVEPRKYRFRVINASNTRTYNLSLDNGGDFIQIGSDGGLLPRSVKLNSFSLAPAERYDIIIDFTAYEGESIILANSAGCGGDVNPETDANIMQFRVTKPLAQKDESRKPKY
;
A
#
# COMPACT_ATOMS: atom_id res chain seq x y z
N PHE A 1 2.33 22.48 -1.67
CA PHE A 1 1.90 22.45 -0.26
C PHE A 1 2.21 21.06 0.29
N CYS A 2 2.88 20.97 1.44
CA CYS A 2 3.15 19.70 2.11
C CYS A 2 2.24 19.60 3.34
N GLY A 3 1.22 18.74 3.27
CA GLY A 3 0.32 18.53 4.40
C GLY A 3 1.01 17.80 5.55
N GLU A 4 0.64 18.17 6.77
CA GLU A 4 1.14 17.57 8.03
C GLU A 4 0.53 16.19 8.33
N THR A 5 -0.61 15.89 7.71
CA THR A 5 -1.39 14.69 7.99
C THR A 5 -1.68 13.92 6.71
N ILE A 6 -1.55 12.60 6.76
CA ILE A 6 -1.85 11.72 5.63
C ILE A 6 -3.27 11.18 5.74
N LEU A 7 -3.97 11.14 4.61
CA LEU A 7 -5.30 10.57 4.49
C LEU A 7 -5.34 9.48 3.43
N VAL A 8 -6.12 8.44 3.70
CA VAL A 8 -6.51 7.42 2.71
C VAL A 8 -8.03 7.43 2.64
N ASN A 9 -8.58 7.58 1.43
CA ASN A 9 -10.03 7.70 1.19
C ASN A 9 -10.74 8.72 2.11
N GLY A 10 -10.08 9.85 2.37
CA GLY A 10 -10.65 10.95 3.18
C GLY A 10 -10.65 10.71 4.70
N LYS A 11 -9.94 9.69 5.20
CA LYS A 11 -9.74 9.45 6.64
C LYS A 11 -8.27 9.58 7.01
N VAL A 12 -8.01 10.25 8.13
CA VAL A 12 -6.67 10.41 8.72
C VAL A 12 -6.19 9.06 9.24
N TRP A 13 -4.97 8.66 8.83
CA TRP A 13 -4.27 7.43 9.25
C TRP A 13 -5.19 6.25 9.60
N PRO A 14 -6.01 5.76 8.65
CA PRO A 14 -7.01 4.77 8.94
C PRO A 14 -6.38 3.40 9.18
N TYR A 15 -7.18 2.49 9.72
CA TYR A 15 -6.90 1.06 9.63
C TYR A 15 -7.88 0.38 8.69
N LEU A 16 -7.50 -0.78 8.16
CA LEU A 16 -8.35 -1.68 7.39
C LEU A 16 -8.19 -3.10 7.94
N GLU A 17 -9.29 -3.70 8.39
CA GLU A 17 -9.33 -5.12 8.72
C GLU A 17 -9.37 -5.96 7.44
N VAL A 18 -8.39 -6.84 7.29
CA VAL A 18 -8.23 -7.70 6.13
C VAL A 18 -8.25 -9.17 6.55
N GLU A 19 -8.71 -10.02 5.65
CA GLU A 19 -8.58 -11.47 5.78
C GLU A 19 -7.14 -11.89 5.49
N PRO A 20 -6.64 -13.02 6.04
CA PRO A 20 -5.33 -13.57 5.69
C PRO A 20 -5.37 -14.19 4.28
N ARG A 21 -5.44 -13.34 3.25
CA ARG A 21 -5.55 -13.70 1.84
C ARG A 21 -5.02 -12.60 0.92
N LYS A 22 -5.13 -12.80 -0.38
CA LYS A 22 -4.72 -11.82 -1.40
C LYS A 22 -5.76 -10.72 -1.56
N TYR A 23 -5.30 -9.47 -1.60
CA TYR A 23 -6.09 -8.27 -1.89
C TYR A 23 -5.49 -7.51 -3.07
N ARG A 24 -6.35 -6.93 -3.90
CA ARG A 24 -5.95 -6.00 -4.96
C ARG A 24 -6.25 -4.57 -4.51
N PHE A 25 -5.23 -3.72 -4.50
CA PHE A 25 -5.36 -2.30 -4.18
C PHE A 25 -5.09 -1.44 -5.41
N ARG A 26 -5.93 -0.43 -5.60
CA ARG A 26 -5.73 0.64 -6.58
C ARG A 26 -5.17 1.84 -5.83
N VAL A 27 -3.85 1.97 -5.83
CA VAL A 27 -3.16 3.07 -5.15
C VAL A 27 -3.15 4.27 -6.07
N ILE A 28 -3.69 5.39 -5.60
CA ILE A 28 -3.76 6.64 -6.36
C ILE A 28 -3.18 7.75 -5.49
N ASN A 29 -2.20 8.48 -6.01
CA ASN A 29 -1.74 9.69 -5.35
C ASN A 29 -2.59 10.89 -5.77
N ALA A 30 -3.54 11.28 -4.92
CA ALA A 30 -4.39 12.46 -5.10
C ALA A 30 -3.86 13.71 -4.35
N SER A 31 -2.60 13.72 -3.94
CA SER A 31 -1.99 14.86 -3.24
C SER A 31 -1.54 15.93 -4.24
N ASN A 32 -1.60 17.22 -3.84
CA ASN A 32 -1.19 18.32 -4.72
C ASN A 32 0.31 18.30 -5.08
N THR A 33 1.17 17.86 -4.16
CA THR A 33 2.63 17.98 -4.33
C THR A 33 3.42 16.81 -3.76
N ARG A 34 2.94 16.16 -2.70
CA ARG A 34 3.67 15.09 -2.01
C ARG A 34 3.83 13.87 -2.90
N THR A 35 5.08 13.46 -3.13
CA THR A 35 5.46 12.13 -3.62
C THR A 35 5.59 11.20 -2.42
N TYR A 36 5.24 9.93 -2.60
CA TYR A 36 5.42 8.89 -1.60
C TYR A 36 6.46 7.88 -2.06
N ASN A 37 7.16 7.26 -1.13
CA ASN A 37 7.89 6.01 -1.38
C ASN A 37 7.36 4.95 -0.42
N LEU A 38 6.47 4.10 -0.92
CA LEU A 38 5.63 3.22 -0.12
C LEU A 38 6.28 1.87 0.14
N SER A 39 6.23 1.37 1.38
CA SER A 39 6.71 0.05 1.80
C SER A 39 5.83 -0.55 2.90
N LEU A 40 5.92 -1.85 3.15
CA LEU A 40 5.33 -2.49 4.33
C LEU A 40 6.36 -2.51 5.46
N ASP A 41 5.98 -2.11 6.68
CA ASP A 41 6.89 -2.05 7.84
C ASP A 41 7.44 -3.41 8.28
N ASN A 42 6.70 -4.50 8.01
CA ASN A 42 7.17 -5.87 8.22
C ASN A 42 8.10 -6.40 7.12
N GLY A 43 8.46 -5.56 6.13
CA GLY A 43 9.33 -5.93 5.01
C GLY A 43 8.67 -6.80 3.93
N GLY A 44 7.34 -6.96 3.97
CA GLY A 44 6.58 -7.71 2.97
C GLY A 44 6.67 -7.12 1.56
N ASP A 45 6.42 -7.97 0.56
CA ASP A 45 6.45 -7.58 -0.85
C ASP A 45 5.07 -7.19 -1.39
N PHE A 46 5.06 -6.24 -2.32
CA PHE A 46 3.97 -5.98 -3.26
C PHE A 46 4.16 -6.79 -4.55
N ILE A 47 3.05 -7.07 -5.23
CA ILE A 47 3.06 -7.55 -6.60
C ILE A 47 2.33 -6.53 -7.47
N GLN A 48 3.08 -5.69 -8.18
CA GLN A 48 2.52 -4.76 -9.14
C GLN A 48 1.99 -5.54 -10.36
N ILE A 49 0.76 -5.24 -10.75
CA ILE A 49 0.08 -5.83 -11.89
C ILE A 49 -0.36 -4.79 -12.91
N GLY A 50 -0.32 -3.51 -12.56
CA GLY A 50 -0.71 -2.43 -13.45
C GLY A 50 -0.09 -1.09 -13.08
N SER A 51 -0.18 -0.18 -14.03
CA SER A 51 0.26 1.21 -13.97
C SER A 51 -0.89 2.13 -14.43
N ASP A 52 -0.60 3.41 -14.58
CA ASP A 52 -1.46 4.43 -15.19
C ASP A 52 -2.23 3.97 -16.44
N GLY A 53 -1.56 3.24 -17.33
CA GLY A 53 -2.08 2.81 -18.63
C GLY A 53 -2.82 1.47 -18.62
N GLY A 54 -2.98 0.84 -17.46
CA GLY A 54 -3.62 -0.48 -17.32
C GLY A 54 -2.64 -1.57 -16.88
N LEU A 55 -2.94 -2.83 -17.23
CA LEU A 55 -2.15 -3.97 -16.78
C LEU A 55 -0.75 -3.95 -17.39
N LEU A 56 0.23 -4.33 -16.57
CA LEU A 56 1.59 -4.61 -17.03
C LEU A 56 1.58 -5.90 -17.86
N PRO A 57 2.53 -6.05 -18.82
CA PRO A 57 2.66 -7.29 -19.58
C PRO A 57 2.98 -8.49 -18.69
N ARG A 58 3.67 -8.27 -17.55
CA ARG A 58 3.93 -9.25 -16.50
C ARG A 58 3.90 -8.59 -15.12
N SER A 59 3.63 -9.38 -14.08
CA SER A 59 3.68 -8.87 -12.71
C SER A 59 5.12 -8.54 -12.30
N VAL A 60 5.27 -7.59 -11.38
CA VAL A 60 6.58 -7.19 -10.84
C VAL A 60 6.54 -7.27 -9.33
N LYS A 61 7.50 -7.95 -8.72
CA LYS A 61 7.64 -8.01 -7.26
C LYS A 61 8.42 -6.78 -6.78
N LEU A 62 7.88 -6.07 -5.81
CA LEU A 62 8.45 -4.82 -5.30
C LEU A 62 8.46 -4.85 -3.78
N ASN A 63 9.57 -4.44 -3.16
CA ASN A 63 9.58 -4.21 -1.72
C ASN A 63 9.13 -2.77 -1.38
N SER A 64 9.40 -1.84 -2.28
CA SER A 64 8.91 -0.46 -2.21
C SER A 64 8.70 0.13 -3.60
N PHE A 65 7.96 1.23 -3.70
CA PHE A 65 7.79 1.97 -4.94
C PHE A 65 7.52 3.46 -4.70
N SER A 66 8.05 4.30 -5.61
CA SER A 66 7.75 5.72 -5.67
C SER A 66 6.39 5.95 -6.32
N LEU A 67 5.64 6.94 -5.82
CA LEU A 67 4.33 7.32 -6.33
C LEU A 67 4.17 8.85 -6.28
N ALA A 68 4.39 9.50 -7.41
CA ALA A 68 4.25 10.95 -7.59
C ALA A 68 2.77 11.36 -7.79
N PRO A 69 2.44 12.65 -7.66
CA PRO A 69 1.08 13.14 -7.87
C PRO A 69 0.44 12.65 -9.18
N ALA A 70 -0.82 12.24 -9.10
CA ALA A 70 -1.64 11.68 -10.17
C ALA A 70 -1.21 10.28 -10.69
N GLU A 71 -0.10 9.70 -10.23
CA GLU A 71 0.25 8.32 -10.59
C GLU A 71 -0.65 7.27 -9.92
N ARG A 72 -0.80 6.12 -10.59
CA ARG A 72 -1.58 4.97 -10.15
C ARG A 72 -0.75 3.70 -10.22
N TYR A 73 -0.78 2.95 -9.13
CA TYR A 73 -0.24 1.59 -9.04
C TYR A 73 -1.37 0.62 -8.74
N ASP A 74 -1.47 -0.44 -9.53
CA ASP A 74 -2.38 -1.55 -9.27
C ASP A 74 -1.55 -2.70 -8.71
N ILE A 75 -1.76 -3.00 -7.43
CA ILE A 75 -0.91 -3.92 -6.68
C ILE A 75 -1.74 -5.02 -6.02
N ILE A 76 -1.10 -6.16 -5.82
CA ILE A 76 -1.58 -7.21 -4.93
C ILE A 76 -0.69 -7.22 -3.69
N ILE A 77 -1.32 -7.30 -2.52
CA ILE A 77 -0.68 -7.66 -1.26
C ILE A 77 -1.25 -9.01 -0.83
N ASP A 78 -0.38 -9.93 -0.42
CA ASP A 78 -0.76 -11.24 0.05
C ASP A 78 -0.63 -11.35 1.56
N PHE A 79 -1.76 -11.29 2.27
CA PHE A 79 -1.79 -11.37 3.73
C PHE A 79 -1.86 -12.81 4.27
N THR A 80 -1.79 -13.82 3.40
CA THR A 80 -1.98 -15.24 3.79
C THR A 80 -1.05 -15.69 4.92
N ALA A 81 0.18 -15.19 4.97
CA ALA A 81 1.18 -15.58 5.96
C ALA A 81 1.22 -14.69 7.21
N TYR A 82 0.35 -13.68 7.31
CA TYR A 82 0.43 -12.64 8.33
C TYR A 82 -0.81 -12.60 9.24
N GLU A 83 -1.52 -13.72 9.41
CA GLU A 83 -2.71 -13.79 10.27
C GLU A 83 -2.40 -13.32 11.71
N GLY A 84 -3.21 -12.41 12.23
CA GLY A 84 -3.02 -11.79 13.55
C GLY A 84 -2.05 -10.61 13.58
N GLU A 85 -1.31 -10.33 12.51
CA GLU A 85 -0.38 -9.20 12.46
C GLU A 85 -1.10 -7.86 12.20
N SER A 86 -0.44 -6.78 12.60
CA SER A 86 -0.76 -5.41 12.19
C SER A 86 0.40 -4.85 11.40
N ILE A 87 0.16 -4.47 10.15
CA ILE A 87 1.19 -4.07 9.19
C ILE A 87 0.93 -2.62 8.79
N ILE A 88 1.92 -1.75 8.95
CA ILE A 88 1.83 -0.35 8.52
C ILE A 88 2.25 -0.24 7.06
N LEU A 89 1.43 0.43 6.24
CA LEU A 89 1.87 0.98 4.98
C LEU A 89 2.65 2.26 5.30
N ALA A 90 3.98 2.17 5.19
CA ALA A 90 4.90 3.23 5.54
C ALA A 90 5.30 4.07 4.31
N ASN A 91 5.85 5.24 4.58
CA ASN A 91 6.42 6.15 3.60
C ASN A 91 7.82 6.59 4.03
N SER A 92 8.76 6.61 3.08
CA SER A 92 10.12 7.11 3.31
C SER A 92 10.45 8.38 2.52
N ALA A 93 9.51 8.93 1.74
CA ALA A 93 9.71 10.17 1.00
C ALA A 93 9.30 11.40 1.83
N GLY A 94 10.24 12.32 1.99
CA GLY A 94 10.00 13.62 2.63
C GLY A 94 9.26 14.61 1.72
N CYS A 95 8.74 15.69 2.31
CA CYS A 95 8.11 16.79 1.58
C CYS A 95 8.48 18.12 2.25
N GLY A 96 9.39 18.88 1.63
CA GLY A 96 9.91 20.12 2.22
C GLY A 96 10.85 19.91 3.42
N GLY A 97 11.27 18.67 3.65
CA GLY A 97 12.13 18.23 4.76
C GLY A 97 12.14 16.70 4.85
N ASP A 98 12.84 16.16 5.83
CA ASP A 98 12.84 14.72 6.11
C ASP A 98 11.46 14.24 6.58
N VAL A 99 11.17 12.97 6.34
CA VAL A 99 9.95 12.33 6.81
C VAL A 99 9.98 12.19 8.34
N ASN A 100 8.87 12.46 9.01
CA ASN A 100 8.71 12.33 10.45
C ASN A 100 8.12 10.94 10.80
N PRO A 101 8.83 10.12 11.59
CA PRO A 101 8.39 8.79 12.01
C PRO A 101 7.03 8.75 12.73
N GLU A 102 6.62 9.83 13.38
CA GLU A 102 5.36 9.90 14.14
C GLU A 102 4.17 10.37 13.29
N THR A 103 4.41 10.92 12.09
CA THR A 103 3.36 11.53 11.26
C THR A 103 3.41 11.03 9.81
N ASP A 104 4.12 11.70 8.92
CA ASP A 104 4.07 11.48 7.47
C ASP A 104 4.89 10.28 6.99
N ALA A 105 5.57 9.57 7.90
CA ALA A 105 6.07 8.22 7.66
C ALA A 105 4.95 7.16 7.65
N ASN A 106 3.77 7.46 8.20
CA ASN A 106 2.66 6.51 8.34
C ASN A 106 1.54 6.85 7.37
N ILE A 107 1.04 5.87 6.61
CA ILE A 107 -0.06 6.06 5.66
C ILE A 107 -1.36 5.46 6.21
N MET A 108 -1.35 4.17 6.51
CA MET A 108 -2.47 3.43 7.10
C MET A 108 -1.97 2.11 7.72
N GLN A 109 -2.83 1.43 8.48
CA GLN A 109 -2.54 0.11 9.05
C GLN A 109 -3.47 -0.97 8.48
N PHE A 110 -2.92 -2.08 8.03
CA PHE A 110 -3.67 -3.32 7.80
C PHE A 110 -3.70 -4.14 9.08
N ARG A 111 -4.88 -4.62 9.47
CA ARG A 111 -5.07 -5.53 10.60
C ARG A 111 -5.54 -6.87 10.06
N VAL A 112 -4.70 -7.90 10.11
CA VAL A 112 -4.99 -9.20 9.50
C VAL A 112 -5.81 -10.06 10.46
N THR A 113 -6.96 -9.54 10.88
CA THR A 113 -7.81 -10.09 11.95
C THR A 113 -9.19 -10.51 11.47
N LYS A 114 -9.54 -10.23 10.21
CA LYS A 114 -10.85 -10.59 9.67
C LYS A 114 -10.87 -12.09 9.35
N PRO A 115 -11.85 -12.87 9.84
CA PRO A 115 -11.96 -14.28 9.48
C PRO A 115 -12.21 -14.45 7.97
N LEU A 116 -11.61 -15.48 7.37
CA LEU A 116 -11.84 -15.84 5.97
C LEU A 116 -13.33 -16.09 5.73
N ALA A 117 -13.96 -15.28 4.89
CA ALA A 117 -15.37 -15.48 4.53
C ALA A 117 -15.56 -16.73 3.65
N GLN A 118 -14.55 -17.04 2.85
CA GLN A 118 -14.48 -18.20 1.97
C GLN A 118 -13.03 -18.52 1.63
N LYS A 119 -12.78 -19.74 1.14
CA LYS A 119 -11.46 -20.11 0.63
C LYS A 119 -11.02 -19.15 -0.48
N ASP A 120 -9.78 -18.66 -0.41
CA ASP A 120 -9.22 -17.82 -1.45
C ASP A 120 -8.73 -18.66 -2.64
N GLU A 121 -9.51 -18.69 -3.72
CA GLU A 121 -9.16 -19.40 -4.97
C GLU A 121 -8.36 -18.54 -5.96
N SER A 122 -8.08 -17.27 -5.61
CA SER A 122 -7.32 -16.39 -6.49
C SER A 122 -5.85 -16.82 -6.60
N ARG A 123 -5.22 -16.51 -7.75
CA ARG A 123 -3.83 -16.88 -8.05
C ARG A 123 -2.99 -15.63 -8.29
N LYS A 124 -1.74 -15.66 -7.81
CA LYS A 124 -0.74 -14.63 -8.14
C LYS A 124 -0.43 -14.70 -9.64
N PRO A 125 -0.41 -13.58 -10.37
CA PRO A 125 0.04 -13.56 -11.76
C PRO A 125 1.52 -13.94 -11.84
N LYS A 126 1.90 -14.65 -12.91
CA LYS A 126 3.27 -15.08 -13.14
C LYS A 126 4.16 -13.90 -13.56
N TYR A 127 5.39 -13.90 -13.06
CA TYR A 127 6.48 -13.01 -13.46
C TYR A 127 6.99 -13.31 -14.86
#